data_AF-A0A6C2C2H7-F1
#
_entry.id   AF-A0A6C2C2H7-F1
#
_cell.length_a   1.000
_cell.length_b   1.000
_cell.length_c   1.000
_cell.angle_alpha   90.00
_cell.angle_beta   90.00
_cell.angle_gamma   90.00
#
_symmetry.space_group_name_H-M   'P 1'
#
loop_
_entity.id
_entity.type
_entity.pdbx_description
1 polymer ?
#
loop_
_entity_poly.entity_id
_entity_poly.type
_entity_poly.pdbx_seq_one_letter_code
_entity_poly.pdbx_strand_id
1 'polypeptide(L)'
;MVYTKHKTIGKLSHLGSATSYVENALKTVVEKSESSHLDNIFPYIMNDDKTLSKQLVSGYKIIDVYNAEEEFLTTKEIAAKQKGTNYELNPETGELVFQRSSLEKNNAVLGHHLIQSFSPEDHLTPEEVHEIGRKTVLELTGGEYEFVIATHVDKGHLHNHIIFNSTNLVTGNAFRWQKNTKRTFEKISDKIAEKAGAKIIVKSPRQTHQKYTLWQTQNIYKSKIKQRLDHLLQFSSDIEDFKTKAAALNLEVDFSGKWATYKLLDEPQIKNTRGRSLQKSDPEKYNLDKIIDTLKDNVDQNISVDDVVSSYEEKVETVKNDFDYQLILEPWQIDQVTDRGIYVKVDFGISQSGQIFVPGFKIDQLENGGASLYIKQSDYFYFMNEKKADKNRYLTGASLVKQMSLYNGTIPIRKEMVISTIDEMMKAINFLADHGVTSGAQVDNAVDKLKNAVQEAQDKLSELDDKIIELNLTVKKIATGDIAENSPEGITIDLIQSEIQSNQTSRKLLDKKLNSTLKEFEYLNEVVATKRKVENKEGPKLHF
;
A
#
# COMPACT_ATOMS: atom_id res chain seq x y z
N MET A 1 19.41 -1.84 -7.18
CA MET A 1 18.21 -2.48 -7.75
C MET A 1 18.26 -3.96 -7.50
N VAL A 2 17.40 -4.46 -6.60
CA VAL A 2 17.34 -5.88 -6.27
C VAL A 2 16.37 -6.65 -7.16
N TYR A 3 16.86 -7.70 -7.81
CA TYR A 3 16.06 -8.59 -8.64
C TYR A 3 16.09 -10.02 -8.07
N THR A 4 14.95 -10.71 -8.08
CA THR A 4 14.90 -12.07 -7.51
C THR A 4 14.29 -13.11 -8.44
N LYS A 5 14.80 -14.35 -8.40
CA LYS A 5 14.28 -15.54 -9.11
C LYS A 5 14.06 -16.70 -8.13
N HIS A 6 13.17 -17.62 -8.50
CA HIS A 6 12.92 -18.86 -7.77
C HIS A 6 12.87 -20.01 -8.78
N LYS A 7 13.43 -21.17 -8.42
CA LYS A 7 13.31 -22.44 -9.14
C LYS A 7 13.00 -23.55 -8.13
N THR A 8 12.11 -24.46 -8.51
CA THR A 8 11.88 -25.71 -7.76
C THR A 8 12.83 -26.80 -8.22
N ILE A 9 13.39 -27.54 -7.29
CA ILE A 9 14.26 -28.68 -7.56
C ILE A 9 13.45 -29.94 -7.28
N GLY A 10 13.16 -30.75 -8.30
CA GLY A 10 12.36 -31.98 -8.17
C GLY A 10 13.14 -33.27 -8.41
N LYS A 11 14.44 -33.17 -8.75
CA LYS A 11 15.32 -34.31 -9.03
C LYS A 11 16.58 -34.23 -8.19
N LEU A 12 17.07 -35.36 -7.73
CA LEU A 12 18.30 -35.58 -6.98
C LEU A 12 19.48 -35.02 -7.77
N SER A 13 19.61 -35.37 -9.05
CA SER A 13 20.68 -34.83 -9.90
C SER A 13 20.69 -33.30 -10.02
N HIS A 14 19.51 -32.67 -9.92
CA HIS A 14 19.39 -31.22 -9.91
C HIS A 14 19.66 -30.59 -8.55
N LEU A 15 19.56 -31.36 -7.46
CA LEU A 15 19.88 -30.92 -6.11
C LEU A 15 21.38 -30.74 -5.95
N GLY A 16 22.19 -31.76 -6.30
CA GLY A 16 23.65 -31.63 -6.38
C GLY A 16 24.11 -30.53 -7.34
N SER A 17 23.44 -30.39 -8.49
CA SER A 17 23.71 -29.27 -9.40
C SER A 17 23.43 -27.90 -8.77
N ALA A 18 22.43 -27.79 -7.90
CA ALA A 18 22.09 -26.54 -7.23
C ALA A 18 23.05 -26.23 -6.08
N THR A 19 23.52 -27.23 -5.33
CA THR A 19 24.52 -27.07 -4.27
C THR A 19 25.92 -26.80 -4.82
N SER A 20 26.23 -27.22 -6.05
CA SER A 20 27.51 -26.86 -6.71
C SER A 20 27.76 -25.34 -6.87
N TYR A 21 26.68 -24.51 -6.80
CA TYR A 21 26.81 -23.06 -6.75
C TYR A 21 27.46 -22.57 -5.45
N VAL A 22 27.39 -23.37 -4.40
CA VAL A 22 27.99 -23.14 -3.08
C VAL A 22 29.46 -23.58 -3.07
N GLU A 23 29.79 -24.67 -3.76
CA GLU A 23 31.14 -25.26 -3.78
C GLU A 23 32.14 -24.51 -4.67
N ASN A 24 31.68 -23.62 -5.56
CA ASN A 24 32.58 -22.96 -6.52
C ASN A 24 33.41 -21.83 -5.90
N ALA A 25 34.59 -22.19 -5.37
CA ALA A 25 35.54 -21.27 -4.75
C ALA A 25 35.95 -20.11 -5.66
N LEU A 26 36.08 -20.32 -6.98
CA LEU A 26 36.47 -19.26 -7.92
C LEU A 26 35.46 -18.10 -7.98
N LYS A 27 34.21 -18.34 -7.59
CA LYS A 27 33.13 -17.35 -7.65
C LYS A 27 32.81 -16.70 -6.31
N THR A 28 33.31 -17.26 -5.21
CA THR A 28 32.84 -16.98 -3.84
C THR A 28 33.96 -16.46 -2.93
N VAL A 29 35.19 -16.34 -3.44
CA VAL A 29 36.36 -15.91 -2.69
C VAL A 29 36.54 -14.39 -2.75
N VAL A 30 36.74 -13.77 -1.59
CA VAL A 30 37.05 -12.33 -1.43
C VAL A 30 38.33 -12.16 -0.60
N GLU A 31 39.11 -11.11 -0.89
CA GLU A 31 40.32 -10.77 -0.14
C GLU A 31 39.98 -10.24 1.26
N LYS A 32 40.77 -10.62 2.27
CA LYS A 32 40.57 -10.18 3.66
C LYS A 32 40.86 -8.68 3.80
N SER A 33 39.83 -7.86 4.02
CA SER A 33 39.98 -6.49 4.52
C SER A 33 40.04 -6.47 6.05
N GLU A 34 40.65 -5.43 6.63
CA GLU A 34 40.82 -5.30 8.08
C GLU A 34 39.47 -5.28 8.82
N SER A 35 39.33 -6.21 9.78
CA SER A 35 38.28 -6.37 10.79
C SER A 35 36.94 -5.67 10.51
N SER A 36 36.05 -6.34 9.79
CA SER A 36 34.64 -5.95 9.75
C SER A 36 33.94 -6.44 11.04
N HIS A 37 33.00 -5.66 11.58
CA HIS A 37 32.15 -6.08 12.71
C HIS A 37 31.33 -7.35 12.40
N LEU A 38 31.18 -7.69 11.12
CA LEU A 38 30.45 -8.86 10.62
C LEU A 38 31.28 -10.17 10.73
N ASP A 39 32.59 -10.08 10.95
CA ASP A 39 33.50 -11.24 11.06
C ASP A 39 33.12 -12.19 12.21
N ASN A 40 32.42 -11.67 13.23
CA ASN A 40 31.99 -12.44 14.40
C ASN A 40 30.55 -12.99 14.28
N ILE A 41 29.80 -12.63 13.23
CA ILE A 41 28.39 -13.01 13.07
C ILE A 41 28.24 -14.31 12.28
N PHE A 42 29.26 -14.69 11.50
CA PHE A 42 29.20 -15.83 10.59
C PHE A 42 30.38 -16.79 10.78
N PRO A 43 30.15 -18.12 10.76
CA PRO A 43 31.23 -19.07 10.53
C PRO A 43 31.65 -18.99 9.05
N TYR A 44 32.61 -18.11 8.75
CA TYR A 44 33.23 -18.05 7.42
C TYR A 44 34.18 -19.24 7.23
N ILE A 45 34.14 -19.85 6.05
CA ILE A 45 35.08 -20.91 5.69
C ILE A 45 36.32 -20.26 5.09
N MET A 46 37.47 -20.51 5.71
CA MET A 46 38.76 -20.06 5.22
C MET A 46 39.16 -20.92 4.02
N ASN A 47 39.69 -20.29 2.99
CA ASN A 47 40.22 -21.03 1.85
C ASN A 47 41.62 -21.56 2.20
N ASP A 48 41.73 -22.86 2.44
CA ASP A 48 43.00 -23.52 2.80
C ASP A 48 44.09 -23.34 1.73
N ASP A 49 43.72 -23.29 0.44
CA ASP A 49 44.65 -23.07 -0.67
C ASP A 49 45.18 -21.62 -0.74
N LYS A 50 44.47 -20.67 -0.14
CA LYS A 50 44.75 -19.23 -0.29
C LYS A 50 45.05 -18.48 1.00
N THR A 51 44.97 -19.13 2.18
CA THR A 51 45.36 -18.70 3.55
C THR A 51 44.97 -17.29 4.05
N LEU A 52 44.49 -16.39 3.19
CA LEU A 52 44.17 -14.97 3.39
C LEU A 52 42.85 -14.57 2.72
N SER A 53 42.08 -15.52 2.18
CA SER A 53 40.82 -15.22 1.49
C SER A 53 39.64 -15.94 2.13
N LYS A 54 38.50 -15.23 2.25
CA LYS A 54 37.24 -15.76 2.83
C LYS A 54 36.34 -16.26 1.70
N GLN A 55 35.66 -17.40 1.91
CA GLN A 55 34.58 -17.84 1.04
C GLN A 55 33.22 -17.35 1.58
N LEU A 56 32.43 -16.66 0.75
CA LEU A 56 31.09 -16.16 1.11
C LEU A 56 30.03 -17.26 1.00
N VAL A 57 30.23 -18.30 1.79
CA VAL A 57 29.38 -19.49 1.88
C VAL A 57 29.01 -19.69 3.34
N SER A 58 27.72 -19.92 3.60
CA SER A 58 27.26 -20.31 4.93
C SER A 58 26.03 -21.22 4.86
N GLY A 59 25.76 -21.90 5.97
CA GLY A 59 24.62 -22.78 6.14
C GLY A 59 23.81 -22.44 7.38
N TYR A 60 22.59 -22.95 7.44
CA TYR A 60 21.73 -22.85 8.61
C TYR A 60 21.04 -24.19 8.84
N LYS A 61 21.21 -24.72 10.05
CA LYS A 61 20.78 -26.07 10.44
C LYS A 61 21.34 -27.17 9.52
N ILE A 62 22.54 -26.94 9.02
CA ILE A 62 23.34 -27.86 8.22
C ILE A 62 24.66 -28.06 8.96
N ILE A 63 25.17 -29.29 8.97
CA ILE A 63 26.42 -29.66 9.62
C ILE A 63 27.61 -29.26 8.72
N ASP A 64 27.54 -29.60 7.44
CA ASP A 64 28.53 -29.34 6.41
C ASP A 64 27.89 -28.76 5.15
N VAL A 65 28.23 -27.50 4.86
CA VAL A 65 27.71 -26.77 3.70
C VAL A 65 28.14 -27.36 2.36
N TYR A 66 29.25 -28.10 2.31
CA TYR A 66 29.73 -28.76 1.09
C TYR A 66 29.10 -30.15 0.90
N ASN A 67 28.32 -30.62 1.87
CA ASN A 67 27.55 -31.87 1.79
C ASN A 67 26.04 -31.63 1.96
N ALA A 68 25.58 -30.41 1.67
CA ALA A 68 24.20 -30.00 1.93
C ALA A 68 23.15 -30.80 1.14
N GLU A 69 23.51 -31.35 -0.03
CA GLU A 69 22.63 -32.26 -0.78
C GLU A 69 22.28 -33.49 0.06
N GLU A 70 23.29 -34.18 0.61
CA GLU A 70 23.11 -35.40 1.36
C GLU A 70 22.38 -35.15 2.68
N GLU A 71 22.68 -34.03 3.35
CA GLU A 71 21.96 -33.64 4.57
C GLU A 71 20.49 -33.33 4.31
N PHE A 72 20.17 -32.55 3.27
CA PHE A 72 18.77 -32.28 2.92
C PHE A 72 17.99 -33.56 2.62
N LEU A 73 18.63 -34.50 1.93
CA LEU A 73 18.05 -35.79 1.63
C LEU A 73 17.89 -36.64 2.88
N THR A 74 18.88 -36.66 3.78
CA THR A 74 18.80 -37.36 5.06
C THR A 74 17.63 -36.86 5.90
N THR A 75 17.44 -35.54 6.02
CA THR A 75 16.28 -34.95 6.70
C THR A 75 14.96 -35.40 6.09
N LYS A 76 14.91 -35.48 4.75
CA LYS A 76 13.71 -35.95 4.04
C LYS A 76 13.47 -37.46 4.21
N GLU A 77 14.52 -38.26 4.23
CA GLU A 77 14.45 -39.70 4.50
C GLU A 77 13.94 -39.98 5.91
N ILE A 78 14.46 -39.27 6.92
CA ILE A 78 14.01 -39.40 8.31
C ILE A 78 12.50 -39.09 8.39
N ALA A 79 12.06 -37.99 7.78
CA ALA A 79 10.65 -37.61 7.75
C ALA A 79 9.76 -38.65 7.04
N ALA A 80 10.21 -39.21 5.91
CA ALA A 80 9.47 -40.23 5.16
C ALA A 80 9.40 -41.55 5.94
N LYS A 81 10.51 -41.98 6.54
CA LYS A 81 10.60 -43.19 7.37
C LYS A 81 9.67 -43.08 8.58
N GLN A 82 9.65 -41.95 9.28
CA GLN A 82 8.73 -41.68 10.40
C GLN A 82 7.25 -41.72 9.98
N LYS A 83 6.94 -41.31 8.75
CA LYS A 83 5.58 -41.34 8.20
C LYS A 83 5.18 -42.70 7.61
N GLY A 84 6.10 -43.67 7.57
CA GLY A 84 5.87 -44.97 6.95
C GLY A 84 5.68 -44.89 5.42
N THR A 85 6.22 -43.85 4.77
CA THR A 85 6.08 -43.63 3.32
C THR A 85 7.36 -43.99 2.57
N ASN A 86 7.26 -44.11 1.24
CA ASN A 86 8.39 -44.37 0.33
C ASN A 86 9.05 -45.74 0.53
N TYR A 87 8.31 -46.71 1.07
CA TYR A 87 8.67 -48.13 1.07
C TYR A 87 8.11 -48.83 -0.16
N GLU A 88 8.86 -49.80 -0.68
CA GLU A 88 8.42 -50.72 -1.71
C GLU A 88 8.61 -52.16 -1.23
N LEU A 89 7.69 -53.03 -1.63
CA LEU A 89 7.78 -54.45 -1.31
C LEU A 89 8.91 -55.08 -2.13
N ASN A 90 9.89 -55.69 -1.47
CA ASN A 90 10.84 -56.57 -2.12
C ASN A 90 10.11 -57.87 -2.52
N PRO A 91 9.98 -58.19 -3.82
CA PRO A 91 9.23 -59.36 -4.27
C PRO A 91 9.90 -60.69 -3.90
N GLU A 92 11.20 -60.70 -3.60
CA GLU A 92 11.96 -61.91 -3.24
C GLU A 92 11.88 -62.22 -1.74
N THR A 93 11.96 -61.20 -0.89
CA THR A 93 11.97 -61.37 0.57
C THR A 93 10.62 -61.10 1.23
N GLY A 94 9.71 -60.42 0.55
CA GLY A 94 8.43 -59.96 1.10
C GLY A 94 8.55 -58.80 2.09
N GLU A 95 9.73 -58.20 2.23
CA GLU A 95 9.99 -57.11 3.18
C GLU A 95 9.76 -55.73 2.55
N LEU A 96 9.34 -54.75 3.35
CA LEU A 96 9.26 -53.35 2.93
C LEU A 96 10.63 -52.69 3.00
N VAL A 97 11.15 -52.27 1.84
CA VAL A 97 12.45 -51.61 1.72
C VAL A 97 12.25 -50.13 1.39
N PHE A 98 12.89 -49.25 2.15
CA PHE A 98 12.85 -47.81 1.86
C PHE A 98 13.59 -47.51 0.55
N GLN A 99 12.91 -46.85 -0.39
CA GLN A 99 13.46 -46.50 -1.69
C GLN A 99 13.72 -44.99 -1.77
N ARG A 100 15.01 -44.60 -1.76
CA ARG A 100 15.40 -43.18 -1.87
C ARG A 100 14.93 -42.54 -3.17
N SER A 101 14.96 -43.28 -4.28
CA SER A 101 14.41 -42.84 -5.58
C SER A 101 12.92 -42.50 -5.52
N SER A 102 12.17 -43.08 -4.58
CA SER A 102 10.76 -42.77 -4.38
C SER A 102 10.52 -41.37 -3.80
N LEU A 103 11.55 -40.67 -3.32
CA LEU A 103 11.44 -39.28 -2.86
C LEU A 103 11.18 -38.28 -4.00
N GLU A 104 11.45 -38.66 -5.24
CA GLU A 104 11.20 -37.83 -6.45
C GLU A 104 9.82 -38.07 -7.08
N LYS A 105 9.14 -39.16 -6.68
CA LYS A 105 7.87 -39.56 -7.29
C LYS A 105 6.79 -38.49 -7.12
N ASN A 106 5.83 -38.48 -8.02
CA ASN A 106 4.70 -37.54 -8.03
C ASN A 106 5.10 -36.06 -8.11
N ASN A 107 6.20 -35.75 -8.82
CA ASN A 107 6.74 -34.39 -8.95
C ASN A 107 7.04 -33.74 -7.58
N ALA A 108 7.51 -34.54 -6.63
CA ALA A 108 7.87 -34.05 -5.32
C ALA A 108 9.01 -33.01 -5.43
N VAL A 109 8.86 -31.90 -4.72
CA VAL A 109 9.92 -30.90 -4.59
C VAL A 109 10.91 -31.39 -3.54
N LEU A 110 12.20 -31.42 -3.88
CA LEU A 110 13.32 -31.77 -3.00
C LEU A 110 13.93 -30.52 -2.35
N GLY A 111 13.97 -29.41 -3.08
CA GLY A 111 14.49 -28.14 -2.57
C GLY A 111 14.05 -26.95 -3.40
N HIS A 112 14.36 -25.76 -2.92
CA HIS A 112 14.05 -24.51 -3.57
C HIS A 112 15.32 -23.70 -3.78
N HIS A 113 15.54 -23.23 -5.01
CA HIS A 113 16.66 -22.36 -5.35
C HIS A 113 16.17 -20.92 -5.51
N LEU A 114 16.57 -20.05 -4.60
CA LEU A 114 16.35 -18.61 -4.68
C LEU A 114 17.61 -17.93 -5.20
N ILE A 115 17.41 -16.93 -6.06
CA ILE A 115 18.49 -16.09 -6.57
C ILE A 115 18.11 -14.64 -6.25
N GLN A 116 19.05 -13.87 -5.70
CA GLN A 116 18.94 -12.42 -5.52
C GLN A 116 20.12 -11.76 -6.22
N SER A 117 19.86 -10.81 -7.10
CA SER A 117 20.88 -10.06 -7.83
C SER A 117 20.79 -8.59 -7.44
N PHE A 118 21.94 -7.98 -7.18
CA PHE A 118 22.08 -6.60 -6.72
C PHE A 118 22.70 -5.74 -7.82
N SER A 119 22.39 -4.44 -7.83
CA SER A 119 23.00 -3.52 -8.78
C SER A 119 24.42 -3.19 -8.33
N PRO A 120 25.41 -3.09 -9.24
CA PRO A 120 26.73 -2.55 -8.90
C PRO A 120 26.66 -1.14 -8.29
N GLU A 121 25.61 -0.38 -8.62
CA GLU A 121 25.35 0.96 -8.07
C GLU A 121 24.78 0.98 -6.64
N ASP A 122 24.45 -0.17 -6.05
CA ASP A 122 23.92 -0.22 -4.68
C ASP A 122 25.03 -0.01 -3.64
N HIS A 123 26.31 0.01 -4.06
CA HIS A 123 27.49 0.21 -3.20
C HIS A 123 27.57 -0.71 -1.97
N LEU A 124 26.88 -1.86 -2.02
CA LEU A 124 26.89 -2.88 -0.98
C LEU A 124 28.15 -3.73 -1.09
N THR A 125 28.69 -4.09 0.06
CA THR A 125 29.76 -5.08 0.18
C THR A 125 29.23 -6.50 -0.09
N PRO A 126 30.09 -7.44 -0.53
CA PRO A 126 29.72 -8.84 -0.65
C PRO A 126 29.16 -9.46 0.64
N GLU A 127 29.68 -9.06 1.81
CA GLU A 127 29.23 -9.51 3.13
C GLU A 127 27.82 -9.01 3.45
N GLU A 128 27.53 -7.74 3.16
CA GLU A 128 26.17 -7.19 3.32
C GLU A 128 25.18 -7.89 2.39
N VAL A 129 25.57 -8.14 1.14
CA VAL A 129 24.75 -8.90 0.19
C VAL A 129 24.47 -10.30 0.73
N HIS A 130 25.48 -10.98 1.28
CA HIS A 130 25.32 -12.30 1.89
C HIS A 130 24.30 -12.27 3.04
N GLU A 131 24.44 -11.32 3.97
CA GLU A 131 23.54 -11.23 5.12
C GLU A 131 22.12 -10.82 4.73
N ILE A 132 21.94 -9.97 3.71
CA ILE A 132 20.62 -9.67 3.14
C ILE A 132 19.94 -10.98 2.70
N GLY A 133 20.68 -11.86 2.01
CA GLY A 133 20.14 -13.14 1.56
C GLY A 133 19.79 -14.07 2.70
N ARG A 134 20.67 -14.18 3.70
CA ARG A 134 20.45 -15.00 4.90
C ARG A 134 19.22 -14.54 5.69
N LYS A 135 19.10 -13.24 5.99
CA LYS A 135 17.89 -12.67 6.63
C LYS A 135 16.64 -12.91 5.80
N THR A 136 16.75 -12.80 4.46
CA THR A 136 15.60 -13.01 3.56
C THR A 136 15.06 -14.44 3.64
N VAL A 137 15.92 -15.45 3.58
CA VAL A 137 15.47 -16.85 3.65
C VAL A 137 15.01 -17.23 5.05
N LEU A 138 15.64 -16.69 6.11
CA LEU A 138 15.20 -16.90 7.49
C LEU A 138 13.78 -16.37 7.70
N GLU A 139 13.48 -15.14 7.27
CA GLU A 139 12.14 -14.57 7.39
C GLU A 139 11.12 -15.30 6.49
N LEU A 140 11.49 -15.65 5.25
CA LEU A 140 10.62 -16.40 4.33
C LEU A 140 10.21 -17.77 4.87
N THR A 141 11.13 -18.46 5.56
CA THR A 141 10.96 -19.83 6.04
C THR A 141 10.56 -19.92 7.51
N GLY A 142 10.50 -18.78 8.23
CA GLY A 142 10.33 -18.75 9.68
C GLY A 142 11.49 -19.39 10.46
N GLY A 143 12.64 -19.60 9.81
CA GLY A 143 13.80 -20.28 10.41
C GLY A 143 13.60 -21.78 10.68
N GLU A 144 12.57 -22.41 10.11
CA GLU A 144 12.26 -23.83 10.35
C GLU A 144 12.89 -24.80 9.33
N TYR A 145 13.49 -24.26 8.27
CA TYR A 145 14.06 -25.02 7.16
C TYR A 145 15.57 -24.86 7.11
N GLU A 146 16.23 -25.95 6.72
CA GLU A 146 17.67 -25.97 6.46
C GLU A 146 17.95 -25.21 5.16
N PHE A 147 19.06 -24.47 5.12
CA PHE A 147 19.49 -23.85 3.87
C PHE A 147 21.01 -23.68 3.81
N VAL A 148 21.48 -23.54 2.58
CA VAL A 148 22.82 -23.05 2.25
C VAL A 148 22.72 -21.82 1.37
N ILE A 149 23.66 -20.90 1.54
CA ILE A 149 23.75 -19.67 0.77
C ILE A 149 25.19 -19.46 0.30
N ALA A 150 25.32 -18.97 -0.93
CA ALA A 150 26.58 -18.53 -1.50
C ALA A 150 26.42 -17.20 -2.22
N THR A 151 27.36 -16.28 -2.01
CA THR A 151 27.41 -14.99 -2.71
C THR A 151 28.48 -15.05 -3.79
N HIS A 152 28.06 -14.80 -5.03
CA HIS A 152 28.93 -14.79 -6.20
C HIS A 152 29.38 -13.37 -6.52
N VAL A 153 30.67 -13.23 -6.85
CA VAL A 153 31.34 -11.96 -7.17
C VAL A 153 31.90 -11.91 -8.61
N ASP A 154 31.61 -12.93 -9.43
CA ASP A 154 32.30 -13.21 -10.70
C ASP A 154 31.71 -12.51 -11.95
N LYS A 155 30.51 -11.94 -11.87
CA LYS A 155 29.73 -11.51 -13.06
C LYS A 155 29.54 -9.99 -13.18
N GLY A 156 30.45 -9.22 -12.59
CA GLY A 156 30.37 -7.75 -12.59
C GLY A 156 29.20 -7.18 -11.77
N HIS A 157 28.47 -8.04 -11.06
CA HIS A 157 27.45 -7.69 -10.07
C HIS A 157 27.39 -8.79 -9.02
N LEU A 158 26.95 -8.45 -7.81
CA LEU A 158 26.81 -9.38 -6.71
C LEU A 158 25.48 -10.12 -6.80
N HIS A 159 25.49 -11.43 -6.56
CA HIS A 159 24.25 -12.21 -6.45
C HIS A 159 24.35 -13.37 -5.48
N ASN A 160 23.26 -13.59 -4.73
CA ASN A 160 23.12 -14.74 -3.84
C ASN A 160 22.47 -15.91 -4.58
N HIS A 161 22.98 -17.10 -4.31
CA HIS A 161 22.33 -18.37 -4.53
C HIS A 161 21.97 -18.98 -3.18
N ILE A 162 20.67 -19.16 -2.93
CA ILE A 162 20.17 -19.74 -1.68
C ILE A 162 19.42 -21.02 -2.03
N ILE A 163 19.82 -22.14 -1.46
CA ILE A 163 19.16 -23.43 -1.63
C ILE A 163 18.63 -23.84 -0.27
N PHE A 164 17.31 -23.99 -0.13
CA PHE A 164 16.70 -24.45 1.12
C PHE A 164 15.94 -25.76 0.92
N ASN A 165 15.96 -26.60 1.96
CA ASN A 165 15.30 -27.89 1.94
C ASN A 165 13.78 -27.70 1.79
N SER A 166 13.16 -28.55 0.97
CA SER A 166 11.69 -28.63 0.91
C SER A 166 11.08 -29.18 2.19
N THR A 167 11.84 -29.88 3.03
CA THR A 167 11.34 -30.55 4.24
C THR A 167 11.65 -29.74 5.49
N ASN A 168 10.63 -29.53 6.33
CA ASN A 168 10.76 -28.87 7.61
C ASN A 168 11.48 -29.78 8.60
N LEU A 169 12.55 -29.28 9.23
CA LEU A 169 13.39 -30.08 10.13
C LEU A 169 12.66 -30.55 11.39
N VAL A 170 11.64 -29.80 11.84
CA VAL A 170 10.89 -30.09 13.06
C VAL A 170 9.69 -30.99 12.79
N THR A 171 8.91 -30.67 11.77
CA THR A 171 7.62 -31.33 11.50
C THR A 171 7.68 -32.41 10.42
N GLY A 172 8.78 -32.47 9.66
CA GLY A 172 8.91 -33.34 8.48
C GLY A 172 7.94 -32.99 7.34
N ASN A 173 7.24 -31.86 7.41
CA ASN A 173 6.28 -31.43 6.40
C ASN A 173 6.96 -30.65 5.27
N ALA A 174 6.37 -30.72 4.08
CA ALA A 174 6.92 -30.02 2.92
C ALA A 174 6.55 -28.52 2.94
N PHE A 175 7.53 -27.67 2.60
CA PHE A 175 7.33 -26.25 2.31
C PHE A 175 6.42 -26.11 1.10
N ARG A 176 5.29 -25.40 1.28
CA ARG A 176 4.32 -25.20 0.20
C ARG A 176 4.61 -23.89 -0.51
N TRP A 177 5.18 -23.98 -1.71
CA TRP A 177 5.30 -22.82 -2.59
C TRP A 177 3.93 -22.48 -3.22
N GLN A 178 3.25 -21.48 -2.67
CA GLN A 178 1.93 -21.03 -3.11
C GLN A 178 2.04 -19.91 -4.16
N LYS A 179 0.90 -19.58 -4.79
CA LYS A 179 0.80 -18.53 -5.82
C LYS A 179 1.42 -17.18 -5.39
N ASN A 180 1.29 -16.82 -4.12
CA ASN A 180 1.80 -15.55 -3.58
C ASN A 180 3.19 -15.64 -2.95
N THR A 181 3.75 -16.83 -2.73
CA THR A 181 5.04 -17.01 -2.05
C THR A 181 6.17 -16.29 -2.78
N LYS A 182 6.15 -16.25 -4.12
CA LYS A 182 7.12 -15.48 -4.90
C LYS A 182 7.04 -13.98 -4.61
N ARG A 183 5.84 -13.42 -4.49
CA ARG A 183 5.64 -12.01 -4.15
C ARG A 183 6.06 -11.72 -2.72
N THR A 184 5.79 -12.65 -1.79
CA THR A 184 6.27 -12.58 -0.40
C THR A 184 7.79 -12.56 -0.34
N PHE A 185 8.47 -13.47 -1.04
CA PHE A 185 9.94 -13.48 -1.16
C PHE A 185 10.48 -12.16 -1.73
N GLU A 186 9.86 -11.64 -2.80
CA GLU A 186 10.23 -10.33 -3.35
C GLU A 186 10.10 -9.21 -2.31
N LYS A 187 8.99 -9.15 -1.58
CA LYS A 187 8.74 -8.11 -0.57
C LYS A 187 9.68 -8.18 0.63
N ILE A 188 9.99 -9.39 1.10
CA ILE A 188 10.95 -9.60 2.19
C ILE A 188 12.36 -9.19 1.73
N SER A 189 12.76 -9.61 0.52
CA SER A 189 14.05 -9.23 -0.07
C SER A 189 14.16 -7.72 -0.27
N ASP A 190 13.12 -7.09 -0.80
CA ASP A 190 13.08 -5.64 -1.01
C ASP A 190 13.20 -4.91 0.33
N LYS A 191 12.42 -5.33 1.35
CA LYS A 191 12.50 -4.77 2.69
C LYS A 191 13.91 -4.82 3.24
N ILE A 192 14.52 -6.00 3.31
CA ILE A 192 15.83 -6.17 3.96
C ILE A 192 16.93 -5.43 3.19
N ALA A 193 16.86 -5.42 1.86
CA ALA A 193 17.84 -4.73 1.04
C ALA A 193 17.70 -3.20 1.11
N GLU A 194 16.46 -2.67 1.13
CA GLU A 194 16.20 -1.23 1.29
C GLU A 194 16.73 -0.74 2.64
N LYS A 195 16.55 -1.55 3.69
CA LYS A 195 17.10 -1.27 5.02
C LYS A 195 18.64 -1.20 5.05
N ALA A 196 19.30 -1.89 4.13
CA ALA A 196 20.75 -1.85 3.95
C ALA A 196 21.20 -0.75 2.96
N GLY A 197 20.28 0.07 2.43
CA GLY A 197 20.61 1.15 1.49
C GLY A 197 20.55 0.76 0.00
N ALA A 198 20.10 -0.45 -0.34
CA ALA A 198 19.99 -0.86 -1.74
C ALA A 198 18.81 -0.16 -2.44
N LYS A 199 19.00 0.25 -3.70
CA LYS A 199 17.89 0.77 -4.52
C LYS A 199 16.88 -0.36 -4.80
N ILE A 200 15.59 -0.14 -4.57
CA ILE A 200 14.54 -1.13 -4.85
C ILE A 200 13.84 -0.86 -6.18
N ILE A 201 13.64 -1.92 -6.98
CA ILE A 201 12.90 -1.84 -8.24
C ILE A 201 11.43 -1.56 -7.92
N VAL A 202 10.95 -0.36 -8.24
CA VAL A 202 9.50 -0.09 -8.30
C VAL A 202 8.96 -0.83 -9.51
N LYS A 203 8.48 -2.06 -9.33
CA LYS A 203 7.75 -2.76 -10.37
C LYS A 203 6.42 -2.05 -10.54
N SER A 204 6.21 -1.37 -11.67
CA SER A 204 4.85 -1.10 -12.16
C SER A 204 4.06 -2.41 -12.09
N PRO A 205 2.78 -2.41 -11.67
CA PRO A 205 2.00 -3.62 -11.47
C PRO A 205 2.23 -4.63 -12.59
N ARG A 206 2.96 -5.71 -12.27
CA ARG A 206 3.42 -6.69 -13.26
C ARG A 206 2.21 -7.26 -14.00
N GLN A 207 2.34 -7.28 -15.33
CA GLN A 207 1.37 -7.72 -16.32
C GLN A 207 0.97 -9.20 -16.15
N THR A 208 0.13 -9.52 -15.17
CA THR A 208 -0.53 -10.82 -15.10
C THR A 208 -1.92 -10.71 -14.45
N HIS A 209 -2.72 -9.81 -15.02
CA HIS A 209 -4.18 -9.88 -15.14
C HIS A 209 -4.62 -8.72 -16.05
N GLN A 210 -4.42 -8.85 -17.37
CA GLN A 210 -4.79 -7.78 -18.31
C GLN A 210 -6.21 -7.24 -18.03
N LYS A 211 -7.19 -8.10 -17.74
CA LYS A 211 -8.56 -7.65 -17.41
C LYS A 211 -8.70 -6.87 -16.10
N TYR A 212 -8.00 -7.23 -15.02
CA TYR A 212 -8.16 -6.56 -13.72
C TYR A 212 -7.36 -5.24 -13.67
N THR A 213 -6.13 -5.24 -14.20
CA THR A 213 -5.35 -4.01 -14.34
C THR A 213 -6.02 -3.06 -15.32
N LEU A 214 -6.55 -3.55 -16.47
CA LEU A 214 -7.36 -2.71 -17.36
C LEU A 214 -8.62 -2.20 -16.68
N TRP A 215 -9.28 -2.98 -15.83
CA TRP A 215 -10.47 -2.52 -15.09
C TRP A 215 -10.12 -1.44 -14.07
N GLN A 216 -9.03 -1.60 -13.32
CA GLN A 216 -8.55 -0.58 -12.38
C GLN A 216 -8.11 0.69 -13.11
N THR A 217 -7.32 0.56 -14.18
CA THR A 217 -6.92 1.68 -15.03
C THR A 217 -8.12 2.35 -15.70
N GLN A 218 -9.10 1.59 -16.19
CA GLN A 218 -10.35 2.14 -16.75
C GLN A 218 -11.18 2.86 -15.69
N ASN A 219 -11.22 2.38 -14.45
CA ASN A 219 -11.92 3.07 -13.37
C ASN A 219 -11.20 4.36 -12.96
N ILE A 220 -9.86 4.35 -12.95
CA ILE A 220 -9.07 5.56 -12.74
C ILE A 220 -9.38 6.58 -13.85
N TYR A 221 -9.37 6.16 -15.12
CA TYR A 221 -9.71 7.04 -16.24
C TYR A 221 -11.15 7.55 -16.16
N LYS A 222 -12.12 6.69 -15.84
CA LYS A 222 -13.51 7.11 -15.62
C LYS A 222 -13.62 8.16 -14.52
N SER A 223 -12.89 7.98 -13.41
CA SER A 223 -12.88 8.96 -12.31
C SER A 223 -12.29 10.30 -12.76
N LYS A 224 -11.14 10.28 -13.45
CA LYS A 224 -10.50 11.50 -13.98
C LYS A 224 -11.39 12.23 -15.00
N ILE A 225 -11.96 11.49 -15.95
CA ILE A 225 -12.90 12.04 -16.96
C ILE A 225 -14.11 12.65 -16.24
N LYS A 226 -14.71 11.94 -15.28
CA LYS A 226 -15.84 12.45 -14.50
C LYS A 226 -15.49 13.76 -13.79
N GLN A 227 -14.34 13.82 -13.12
CA GLN A 227 -13.90 15.03 -12.43
C GLN A 227 -13.70 16.22 -13.39
N ARG A 228 -13.10 16.01 -14.57
CA ARG A 228 -12.97 17.05 -15.61
C ARG A 228 -14.32 17.51 -16.10
N LEU A 229 -15.22 16.59 -16.42
CA LEU A 229 -16.56 16.92 -16.93
C LEU A 229 -17.40 17.67 -15.90
N ASP A 230 -17.40 17.24 -14.64
CA ASP A 230 -18.10 17.94 -13.56
C ASP A 230 -17.55 19.36 -13.35
N HIS A 231 -16.22 19.53 -13.46
CA HIS A 231 -15.57 20.85 -13.40
C HIS A 231 -15.94 21.73 -14.60
N LEU A 232 -15.91 21.18 -15.81
CA LEU A 232 -16.27 21.90 -17.03
C LEU A 232 -17.75 22.32 -17.04
N LEU A 233 -18.67 21.45 -16.61
CA LEU A 233 -20.09 21.77 -16.49
C LEU A 233 -20.35 22.95 -15.55
N GLN A 234 -19.48 23.13 -14.56
CA GLN A 234 -19.59 24.21 -13.58
C GLN A 234 -19.00 25.53 -14.09
N PHE A 235 -17.96 25.48 -14.93
CA PHE A 235 -17.19 26.65 -15.33
C PHE A 235 -17.20 26.90 -16.85
N SER A 236 -18.22 26.42 -17.56
CA SER A 236 -18.43 26.75 -18.98
C SER A 236 -19.74 27.51 -19.15
N SER A 237 -19.77 28.47 -20.07
CA SER A 237 -20.98 29.23 -20.41
C SER A 237 -21.82 28.54 -21.48
N ASP A 238 -21.16 27.96 -22.49
CA ASP A 238 -21.82 27.27 -23.60
C ASP A 238 -21.00 26.06 -24.09
N ILE A 239 -21.52 25.40 -25.12
CA ILE A 239 -20.93 24.17 -25.66
C ILE A 239 -19.58 24.39 -26.37
N GLU A 240 -19.34 25.56 -26.96
CA GLU A 240 -18.07 25.88 -27.62
C GLU A 240 -16.99 26.26 -26.61
N ASP A 241 -17.36 27.02 -25.58
CA ASP A 241 -16.51 27.28 -24.41
C ASP A 241 -16.15 25.97 -23.69
N PHE A 242 -17.15 25.10 -23.47
CA PHE A 242 -16.93 23.75 -22.90
C PHE A 242 -15.91 22.94 -23.68
N LYS A 243 -16.00 22.91 -25.02
CA LYS A 243 -15.04 22.17 -25.87
C LYS A 243 -13.64 22.78 -25.78
N THR A 244 -13.55 24.11 -25.78
CA THR A 244 -12.28 24.84 -25.69
C THR A 244 -11.58 24.54 -24.36
N LYS A 245 -12.29 24.64 -23.25
CA LYS A 245 -11.79 24.30 -21.91
C LYS A 245 -11.50 22.81 -21.77
N ALA A 246 -12.31 21.92 -22.36
CA ALA A 246 -12.05 20.48 -22.36
C ALA A 246 -10.72 20.13 -23.04
N ALA A 247 -10.45 20.73 -24.20
CA ALA A 247 -9.18 20.54 -24.90
C ALA A 247 -7.99 21.01 -24.04
N ALA A 248 -8.10 22.15 -23.36
CA ALA A 248 -7.08 22.67 -22.45
C ALA A 248 -6.84 21.75 -21.23
N LEU A 249 -7.89 21.08 -20.73
CA LEU A 249 -7.81 20.05 -19.69
C LEU A 249 -7.38 18.67 -20.23
N ASN A 250 -6.79 18.60 -21.43
CA ASN A 250 -6.37 17.36 -22.09
C ASN A 250 -7.50 16.32 -22.19
N LEU A 251 -8.74 16.77 -22.42
CA LEU A 251 -9.91 15.93 -22.58
C LEU A 251 -10.47 16.07 -24.00
N GLU A 252 -10.30 15.02 -24.80
CA GLU A 252 -10.94 14.90 -26.11
C GLU A 252 -12.40 14.47 -25.94
N VAL A 253 -13.29 15.15 -26.64
CA VAL A 253 -14.75 14.96 -26.58
C VAL A 253 -15.30 14.72 -27.98
N ASP A 254 -16.10 13.66 -28.13
CA ASP A 254 -16.79 13.32 -29.38
C ASP A 254 -18.28 13.09 -29.12
N PHE A 255 -19.11 13.92 -29.78
CA PHE A 255 -20.58 13.89 -29.70
C PHE A 255 -21.26 13.30 -30.95
N SER A 256 -20.50 12.74 -31.89
CA SER A 256 -21.05 12.27 -33.18
C SER A 256 -21.92 11.01 -33.06
N GLY A 257 -21.71 10.20 -32.03
CA GLY A 257 -22.46 8.98 -31.78
C GLY A 257 -23.68 9.19 -30.87
N LYS A 258 -24.50 8.14 -30.72
CA LYS A 258 -25.63 8.13 -29.75
C LYS A 258 -25.21 8.50 -28.32
N TRP A 259 -24.00 8.12 -27.95
CA TRP A 259 -23.42 8.42 -26.64
C TRP A 259 -22.13 9.18 -26.86
N ALA A 260 -22.00 10.34 -26.20
CA ALA A 260 -20.74 11.06 -26.14
C ALA A 260 -19.60 10.13 -25.71
N THR A 261 -18.41 10.32 -26.29
CA THR A 261 -17.21 9.58 -25.92
C THR A 261 -16.08 10.52 -25.54
N TYR A 262 -15.26 10.06 -24.59
CA TYR A 262 -14.26 10.86 -23.90
C TYR A 262 -12.92 10.14 -23.84
N LYS A 263 -11.83 10.90 -24.03
CA LYS A 263 -10.47 10.37 -23.96
C LYS A 263 -9.52 11.39 -23.32
N LEU A 264 -8.78 10.93 -22.31
CA LEU A 264 -7.70 11.68 -21.68
C LEU A 264 -6.48 11.64 -22.62
N LEU A 265 -5.97 12.81 -22.99
CA LEU A 265 -4.82 12.95 -23.90
C LEU A 265 -3.48 12.92 -23.16
N ASP A 266 -3.50 13.24 -21.87
CA ASP A 266 -2.36 13.24 -20.95
C ASP A 266 -2.13 11.87 -20.27
N GLU A 267 -2.89 10.84 -20.68
CA GLU A 267 -2.83 9.49 -20.13
C GLU A 267 -2.74 8.45 -21.26
N PRO A 268 -2.15 7.25 -21.04
CA PRO A 268 -2.07 6.19 -22.04
C PRO A 268 -3.43 5.47 -22.23
N GLN A 269 -4.51 6.23 -22.45
CA GLN A 269 -5.85 5.72 -22.67
C GLN A 269 -6.02 5.23 -24.12
N ILE A 270 -6.13 3.91 -24.29
CA ILE A 270 -6.27 3.28 -25.60
C ILE A 270 -7.70 3.38 -26.15
N LYS A 271 -8.72 3.23 -25.30
CA LYS A 271 -10.13 3.19 -25.71
C LYS A 271 -10.90 4.38 -25.14
N ASN A 272 -11.73 5.01 -25.95
CA ASN A 272 -12.64 6.05 -25.48
C ASN A 272 -13.63 5.50 -24.46
N THR A 273 -13.98 6.34 -23.49
CA THR A 273 -14.97 6.05 -22.46
C THR A 273 -16.30 6.69 -22.85
N ARG A 274 -17.38 5.90 -22.89
CA ARG A 274 -18.72 6.42 -23.22
C ARG A 274 -19.32 7.15 -22.01
N GLY A 275 -19.97 8.28 -22.23
CA GLY A 275 -20.62 9.12 -21.20
C GLY A 275 -21.52 8.31 -20.26
N ARG A 276 -22.39 7.45 -20.81
CA ARG A 276 -23.27 6.54 -20.05
C ARG A 276 -22.58 5.63 -19.04
N SER A 277 -21.28 5.38 -19.21
CA SER A 277 -20.51 4.48 -18.34
C SER A 277 -19.85 5.20 -17.16
N LEU A 278 -19.87 6.54 -17.16
CA LEU A 278 -19.33 7.40 -16.12
C LEU A 278 -20.30 7.55 -14.94
N GLN A 279 -21.60 7.64 -15.22
CA GLN A 279 -22.65 7.75 -14.21
C GLN A 279 -23.81 6.81 -14.54
N LYS A 280 -23.88 5.68 -13.85
CA LYS A 280 -24.90 4.64 -14.14
C LYS A 280 -26.31 5.06 -13.74
N SER A 281 -26.44 5.88 -12.70
CA SER A 281 -27.74 6.38 -12.21
C SER A 281 -28.34 7.44 -13.13
N ASP A 282 -27.52 8.15 -13.88
CA ASP A 282 -27.93 9.13 -14.89
C ASP A 282 -27.06 8.98 -16.15
N PRO A 283 -27.41 8.05 -17.05
CA PRO A 283 -26.63 7.75 -18.24
C PRO A 283 -26.49 8.91 -19.24
N GLU A 284 -27.43 9.85 -19.22
CA GLU A 284 -27.49 10.97 -20.17
C GLU A 284 -26.75 12.20 -19.66
N LYS A 285 -26.37 12.27 -18.36
CA LYS A 285 -25.70 13.42 -17.74
C LYS A 285 -24.58 14.04 -18.58
N TYR A 286 -23.73 13.20 -19.15
CA TYR A 286 -22.59 13.61 -19.98
C TYR A 286 -22.86 13.33 -21.46
N ASN A 287 -24.07 13.55 -21.93
CA ASN A 287 -24.40 13.51 -23.34
C ASN A 287 -24.68 14.94 -23.84
N LEU A 288 -24.56 15.17 -25.14
CA LEU A 288 -24.59 16.52 -25.72
C LEU A 288 -25.81 17.33 -25.27
N ASP A 289 -27.01 16.78 -25.44
CA ASP A 289 -28.27 17.47 -25.12
C ASP A 289 -28.34 17.87 -23.64
N LYS A 290 -27.94 16.96 -22.74
CA LYS A 290 -27.98 17.23 -21.29
C LYS A 290 -26.91 18.21 -20.85
N ILE A 291 -25.73 18.18 -21.48
CA ILE A 291 -24.68 19.19 -21.27
C ILE A 291 -25.20 20.56 -21.71
N ILE A 292 -25.74 20.67 -22.92
CA ILE A 292 -26.31 21.92 -23.45
C ILE A 292 -27.40 22.44 -22.51
N ASP A 293 -28.33 21.58 -22.08
CA ASP A 293 -29.38 21.97 -21.15
C ASP A 293 -28.84 22.45 -19.80
N THR A 294 -27.78 21.81 -19.29
CA THR A 294 -27.12 22.24 -18.05
C THR A 294 -26.44 23.60 -18.20
N LEU A 295 -25.79 23.85 -19.35
CA LEU A 295 -25.06 25.09 -19.60
C LEU A 295 -25.98 26.28 -19.90
N LYS A 296 -27.18 26.06 -20.45
CA LYS A 296 -28.17 27.14 -20.68
C LYS A 296 -28.52 27.92 -19.42
N ASP A 297 -28.48 27.27 -18.27
CA ASP A 297 -28.82 27.87 -16.99
C ASP A 297 -27.62 28.56 -16.31
N ASN A 298 -26.42 28.45 -16.90
CA ASN A 298 -25.22 29.16 -16.46
C ASN A 298 -25.24 30.60 -16.99
N VAL A 299 -24.87 31.55 -16.13
CA VAL A 299 -24.70 32.96 -16.53
C VAL A 299 -23.40 33.09 -17.32
N ASP A 300 -23.45 33.80 -18.45
CA ASP A 300 -22.33 34.02 -19.36
C ASP A 300 -21.08 34.52 -18.63
N GLN A 301 -19.95 33.88 -18.92
CA GLN A 301 -18.73 33.92 -18.12
C GLN A 301 -17.62 34.59 -18.93
N ASN A 302 -16.91 35.52 -18.32
CA ASN A 302 -15.57 35.92 -18.76
C ASN A 302 -14.47 35.15 -18.00
N ILE A 303 -14.74 33.90 -17.59
CA ILE A 303 -13.73 33.04 -16.94
C ILE A 303 -12.82 32.50 -18.02
N SER A 304 -11.52 32.83 -17.94
CA SER A 304 -10.55 32.44 -18.94
C SER A 304 -10.28 30.93 -18.92
N VAL A 305 -9.78 30.40 -20.03
CA VAL A 305 -9.36 28.99 -20.12
C VAL A 305 -8.26 28.69 -19.08
N ASP A 306 -7.32 29.61 -18.89
CA ASP A 306 -6.21 29.46 -17.95
C ASP A 306 -6.67 29.40 -16.49
N ASP A 307 -7.69 30.19 -16.11
CA ASP A 307 -8.27 30.15 -14.76
C ASP A 307 -8.96 28.81 -14.48
N VAL A 308 -9.69 28.27 -15.46
CA VAL A 308 -10.35 26.96 -15.34
C VAL A 308 -9.33 25.83 -15.20
N VAL A 309 -8.25 25.87 -15.98
CA VAL A 309 -7.14 24.91 -15.88
C VAL A 309 -6.48 25.00 -14.51
N SER A 310 -6.11 26.20 -14.06
CA SER A 310 -5.46 26.42 -12.76
C SER A 310 -6.33 25.94 -11.59
N SER A 311 -7.63 26.26 -11.62
CA SER A 311 -8.62 25.80 -10.63
C SER A 311 -8.77 24.28 -10.62
N TYR A 312 -8.73 23.63 -11.79
CA TYR A 312 -8.77 22.18 -11.88
C TYR A 312 -7.49 21.53 -11.32
N GLU A 313 -6.32 22.08 -11.62
CA GLU A 313 -5.04 21.58 -11.10
C GLU A 313 -4.98 21.70 -9.57
N GLU A 314 -5.41 22.84 -9.02
CA GLU A 314 -5.51 23.03 -7.57
C GLU A 314 -6.48 22.03 -6.94
N LYS A 315 -7.63 21.76 -7.58
CA LYS A 315 -8.59 20.75 -7.15
C LYS A 315 -7.97 19.35 -7.12
N VAL A 316 -7.23 18.97 -8.17
CA VAL A 316 -6.55 17.67 -8.24
C VAL A 316 -5.50 17.53 -7.14
N GLU A 317 -4.71 18.57 -6.88
CA GLU A 317 -3.69 18.54 -5.83
C GLU A 317 -4.32 18.51 -4.43
N THR A 318 -5.42 19.23 -4.22
CA THR A 318 -6.21 19.15 -2.98
C THR A 318 -6.70 17.72 -2.74
N VAL A 319 -7.31 17.08 -3.74
CA VAL A 319 -7.79 15.69 -3.63
C VAL A 319 -6.64 14.69 -3.40
N LYS A 320 -5.48 14.95 -4.00
CA LYS A 320 -4.28 14.12 -3.87
C LYS A 320 -3.70 14.17 -2.45
N ASN A 321 -3.66 15.36 -1.86
CA ASN A 321 -3.16 15.59 -0.49
C ASN A 321 -4.22 15.37 0.59
N ASP A 322 -5.46 15.06 0.17
CA ASP A 322 -6.55 14.77 1.09
C ASP A 322 -6.35 13.45 1.86
N PHE A 323 -6.87 13.39 3.08
CA PHE A 323 -6.75 12.22 3.96
C PHE A 323 -8.06 11.91 4.69
N ASP A 324 -8.28 10.65 5.05
CA ASP A 324 -9.43 10.24 5.87
C ASP A 324 -9.01 10.05 7.33
N TYR A 325 -7.76 9.65 7.54
CA TYR A 325 -7.15 9.43 8.84
C TYR A 325 -5.78 10.09 8.91
N GLN A 326 -5.50 10.73 10.05
CA GLN A 326 -4.16 11.13 10.43
C GLN A 326 -3.75 10.37 11.70
N LEU A 327 -2.56 9.75 11.66
CA LEU A 327 -1.95 9.07 12.81
C LEU A 327 -0.66 9.80 13.20
N ILE A 328 -0.47 10.04 14.50
CA ILE A 328 0.82 10.47 15.03
C ILE A 328 1.53 9.23 15.54
N LEU A 329 2.72 8.96 14.97
CA LEU A 329 3.60 7.89 15.38
C LEU A 329 4.72 8.42 16.27
N GLU A 330 4.91 7.75 17.38
CA GLU A 330 6.07 7.94 18.24
C GLU A 330 7.32 7.27 17.64
N PRO A 331 8.54 7.75 17.98
CA PRO A 331 9.78 7.21 17.43
C PRO A 331 9.92 5.70 17.59
N TRP A 332 9.45 5.12 18.70
CA TRP A 332 9.54 3.67 18.97
C TRP A 332 8.67 2.82 18.02
N GLN A 333 7.65 3.40 17.39
CA GLN A 333 6.77 2.73 16.43
C GLN A 333 7.39 2.65 15.03
N ILE A 334 8.38 3.52 14.76
CA ILE A 334 9.11 3.56 13.51
C ILE A 334 10.29 2.60 13.64
N ASP A 335 10.27 1.53 12.84
CA ASP A 335 11.36 0.57 12.79
C ASP A 335 12.57 1.13 12.04
N GLN A 336 12.31 1.75 10.88
CA GLN A 336 13.36 2.33 10.04
C GLN A 336 12.82 3.39 9.08
N VAL A 337 13.62 4.42 8.87
CA VAL A 337 13.42 5.43 7.83
C VAL A 337 14.29 5.10 6.61
N THR A 338 13.74 5.27 5.42
CA THR A 338 14.39 5.03 4.12
C THR A 338 14.07 6.18 3.17
N ASP A 339 14.81 6.32 2.08
CA ASP A 339 14.57 7.37 1.07
C ASP A 339 13.16 7.32 0.46
N ARG A 340 12.48 6.16 0.53
CA ARG A 340 11.16 5.95 -0.06
C ARG A 340 10.02 6.13 0.94
N GLY A 341 10.31 6.18 2.23
CA GLY A 341 9.31 6.18 3.30
C GLY A 341 9.80 5.48 4.56
N ILE A 342 8.87 5.03 5.41
CA ILE A 342 9.20 4.41 6.69
C ILE A 342 8.61 3.01 6.83
N TYR A 343 9.30 2.16 7.58
CA TYR A 343 8.76 0.89 8.09
C TYR A 343 8.20 1.10 9.48
N VAL A 344 6.92 0.80 9.67
CA VAL A 344 6.20 0.93 10.95
C VAL A 344 5.96 -0.45 11.53
N LYS A 345 6.19 -0.61 12.84
CA LYS A 345 5.83 -1.81 13.58
C LYS A 345 4.33 -1.80 13.85
N VAL A 346 3.66 -2.89 13.52
CA VAL A 346 2.21 -3.03 13.68
C VAL A 346 1.90 -4.37 14.30
N ASP A 347 1.05 -4.36 15.32
CA ASP A 347 0.57 -5.55 15.99
C ASP A 347 -0.85 -5.92 15.54
N PHE A 348 -1.10 -7.23 15.44
CA PHE A 348 -2.31 -7.81 14.89
C PHE A 348 -2.85 -8.94 15.77
N GLY A 349 -3.65 -8.60 16.79
CA GLY A 349 -4.15 -9.59 17.72
C GLY A 349 -3.04 -10.24 18.56
N ILE A 350 -3.32 -11.40 19.14
CA ILE A 350 -2.41 -12.03 20.09
C ILE A 350 -1.20 -12.59 19.34
N SER A 351 -0.02 -12.02 19.60
CA SER A 351 1.28 -12.49 19.10
C SER A 351 1.46 -12.47 17.58
N GLN A 352 0.84 -11.54 16.86
CA GLN A 352 1.18 -11.26 15.45
C GLN A 352 1.78 -9.86 15.32
N SER A 353 3.09 -9.75 15.50
CA SER A 353 3.83 -8.54 15.16
C SER A 353 4.27 -8.60 13.70
N GLY A 354 4.39 -7.42 13.09
CA GLY A 354 4.88 -7.29 11.74
C GLY A 354 5.22 -5.86 11.38
N GLN A 355 5.58 -5.68 10.13
CA GLN A 355 6.03 -4.41 9.59
C GLN A 355 5.20 -4.03 8.38
N ILE A 356 4.93 -2.73 8.27
CA ILE A 356 4.29 -2.13 7.11
C ILE A 356 5.18 -1.02 6.57
N PHE A 357 5.37 -1.01 5.26
CA PHE A 357 5.99 0.11 4.58
C PHE A 357 4.94 1.19 4.28
N VAL A 358 5.21 2.42 4.73
CA VAL A 358 4.41 3.61 4.42
C VAL A 358 5.25 4.54 3.53
N PRO A 359 4.78 4.88 2.32
CA PRO A 359 5.51 5.77 1.42
C PRO A 359 5.70 7.18 1.97
N GLY A 360 6.83 7.82 1.64
CA GLY A 360 7.19 9.17 2.10
C GLY A 360 6.15 10.25 1.80
N PHE A 361 5.47 10.19 0.65
CA PHE A 361 4.42 11.16 0.30
C PHE A 361 3.16 11.09 1.18
N LYS A 362 3.06 10.08 2.06
CA LYS A 362 1.99 9.97 3.06
C LYS A 362 2.46 10.36 4.47
N ILE A 363 3.67 10.92 4.60
CA ILE A 363 4.33 11.10 5.88
C ILE A 363 4.90 12.51 5.98
N ASP A 364 4.61 13.18 7.10
CA ASP A 364 5.38 14.33 7.56
C ASP A 364 6.24 13.90 8.74
N GLN A 365 7.56 14.08 8.64
CA GLN A 365 8.47 13.76 9.73
C GLN A 365 8.40 14.84 10.80
N LEU A 366 8.36 14.42 12.07
CA LEU A 366 8.27 15.32 13.23
C LEU A 366 9.65 15.57 13.83
N GLU A 367 9.86 16.74 14.44
CA GLU A 367 11.14 17.13 15.06
C GLU A 367 11.59 16.17 16.18
N ASN A 368 10.62 15.53 16.86
CA ASN A 368 10.88 14.55 17.91
C ASN A 368 11.34 13.18 17.38
N GLY A 369 11.52 13.01 16.07
CA GLY A 369 11.85 11.73 15.42
C GLY A 369 10.63 10.85 15.14
N GLY A 370 9.42 11.30 15.48
CA GLY A 370 8.15 10.67 15.12
C GLY A 370 7.71 11.01 13.70
N ALA A 371 6.49 10.62 13.35
CA ALA A 371 5.92 10.85 12.02
C ALA A 371 4.39 11.04 12.07
N SER A 372 3.87 11.98 11.27
CA SER A 372 2.44 12.13 11.00
C SER A 372 2.10 11.40 9.71
N LEU A 373 1.17 10.43 9.76
CA LEU A 373 0.77 9.61 8.63
C LEU A 373 -0.61 10.01 8.12
N TYR A 374 -0.74 10.20 6.81
CA TYR A 374 -1.99 10.55 6.13
C TYR A 374 -2.51 9.39 5.29
N ILE A 375 -3.65 8.85 5.69
CA ILE A 375 -4.18 7.59 5.18
C ILE A 375 -5.62 7.79 4.71
N LYS A 376 -5.95 7.26 3.52
CA LYS A 376 -7.33 7.10 3.05
C LYS A 376 -7.86 5.73 3.45
N GLN A 377 -9.17 5.62 3.67
CA GLN A 377 -9.85 4.36 3.97
C GLN A 377 -9.57 3.27 2.93
N SER A 378 -9.50 3.69 1.66
CA SER A 378 -9.29 2.84 0.49
C SER A 378 -7.81 2.55 0.18
N ASP A 379 -6.87 3.12 0.92
CA ASP A 379 -5.45 2.80 0.76
C ASP A 379 -5.18 1.32 1.06
N TYR A 380 -4.15 0.75 0.44
CA TYR A 380 -3.72 -0.63 0.71
C TYR A 380 -2.27 -0.69 1.15
N PHE A 381 -2.04 -1.34 2.28
CA PHE A 381 -0.73 -1.54 2.88
C PHE A 381 -0.39 -3.03 2.93
N TYR A 382 0.87 -3.39 2.65
CA TYR A 382 1.32 -4.78 2.72
C TYR A 382 1.95 -5.05 4.08
N PHE A 383 1.28 -5.87 4.89
CA PHE A 383 1.75 -6.33 6.19
C PHE A 383 2.66 -7.54 6.02
N MET A 384 3.87 -7.42 6.58
CA MET A 384 4.89 -8.46 6.63
C MET A 384 5.02 -8.94 8.07
N ASN A 385 4.51 -10.15 8.34
CA ASN A 385 4.63 -10.79 9.63
C ASN A 385 6.09 -11.19 9.88
N GLU A 386 6.59 -10.94 11.08
CA GLU A 386 8.01 -11.18 11.41
C GLU A 386 8.37 -12.66 11.53
N LYS A 387 7.42 -13.51 11.91
CA LYS A 387 7.68 -14.94 12.21
C LYS A 387 7.16 -15.88 11.14
N LYS A 388 6.09 -15.50 10.45
CA LYS A 388 5.29 -16.39 9.60
C LYS A 388 4.92 -15.69 8.30
N ALA A 389 5.78 -15.83 7.29
CA ALA A 389 5.62 -15.21 5.98
C ALA A 389 4.32 -15.61 5.25
N ASP A 390 3.73 -16.76 5.59
CA ASP A 390 2.43 -17.21 5.09
C ASP A 390 1.26 -16.35 5.61
N LYS A 391 1.46 -15.59 6.70
CA LYS A 391 0.50 -14.63 7.24
C LYS A 391 0.62 -13.23 6.64
N ASN A 392 1.54 -13.01 5.70
CA ASN A 392 1.67 -11.72 5.03
C ASN A 392 0.43 -11.42 4.18
N ARG A 393 -0.10 -10.21 4.27
CA ARG A 393 -1.38 -9.84 3.63
C ARG A 393 -1.48 -8.36 3.33
N TYR A 394 -2.42 -8.00 2.45
CA TYR A 394 -2.82 -6.61 2.27
C TYR A 394 -3.86 -6.21 3.30
N LEU A 395 -3.78 -4.97 3.76
CA LEU A 395 -4.69 -4.33 4.69
C LEU A 395 -5.23 -3.05 4.07
N THR A 396 -6.50 -2.74 4.30
CA THR A 396 -7.04 -1.42 3.96
C THR A 396 -6.53 -0.36 4.94
N GLY A 397 -6.54 0.92 4.56
CA GLY A 397 -6.19 2.02 5.45
C GLY A 397 -7.07 2.05 6.70
N ALA A 398 -8.37 1.81 6.55
CA ALA A 398 -9.30 1.65 7.67
C ALA A 398 -8.89 0.49 8.62
N SER A 399 -8.46 -0.64 8.06
CA SER A 399 -7.99 -1.78 8.87
C SER A 399 -6.69 -1.46 9.59
N LEU A 400 -5.75 -0.79 8.91
CA LEU A 400 -4.48 -0.38 9.51
C LEU A 400 -4.71 0.55 10.70
N VAL A 401 -5.48 1.62 10.51
CA VAL A 401 -5.78 2.61 11.55
C VAL A 401 -6.46 1.95 12.76
N LYS A 402 -7.41 1.04 12.51
CA LYS A 402 -8.05 0.28 13.59
C LYS A 402 -7.03 -0.52 14.40
N GLN A 403 -6.05 -1.13 13.76
CA GLN A 403 -5.08 -2.02 14.41
C GLN A 403 -4.00 -1.24 15.15
N MET A 404 -3.53 -0.14 14.56
CA MET A 404 -2.64 0.82 15.22
C MET A 404 -3.28 1.38 16.50
N SER A 405 -4.59 1.67 16.44
CA SER A 405 -5.32 2.14 17.63
C SER A 405 -5.51 1.04 18.68
N LEU A 406 -5.88 -0.17 18.27
CA LEU A 406 -6.15 -1.27 19.20
C LEU A 406 -4.90 -1.86 19.86
N TYR A 407 -3.78 -1.96 19.15
CA TYR A 407 -2.62 -2.69 19.65
C TYR A 407 -1.39 -1.82 19.88
N ASN A 408 -1.31 -0.68 19.19
CA ASN A 408 -0.17 0.23 19.30
C ASN A 408 -0.52 1.54 20.02
N GLY A 409 -1.76 1.66 20.55
CA GLY A 409 -2.21 2.79 21.37
C GLY A 409 -2.31 4.13 20.64
N THR A 410 -2.26 4.14 19.30
CA THR A 410 -2.31 5.39 18.55
C THR A 410 -3.73 5.93 18.48
N ILE A 411 -3.89 7.23 18.69
CA ILE A 411 -5.20 7.86 18.61
C ILE A 411 -5.36 8.50 17.23
N PRO A 412 -6.22 7.95 16.34
CA PRO A 412 -6.42 8.51 15.03
C PRO A 412 -7.25 9.77 15.08
N ILE A 413 -6.84 10.77 14.31
CA ILE A 413 -7.70 11.86 13.89
C ILE A 413 -8.49 11.34 12.68
N ARG A 414 -9.81 11.22 12.81
CA ARG A 414 -10.68 10.83 11.69
C ARG A 414 -11.31 12.07 11.11
N LYS A 415 -11.07 12.33 9.82
CA LYS A 415 -11.68 13.44 9.10
C LYS A 415 -13.00 12.96 8.49
N GLU A 416 -14.10 13.62 8.87
CA GLU A 416 -15.39 13.32 8.27
C GLU A 416 -15.40 13.71 6.79
N MET A 417 -15.89 12.83 5.92
CA MET A 417 -15.83 13.01 4.46
C MET A 417 -16.54 14.30 4.00
N VAL A 418 -17.58 14.70 4.74
CA VAL A 418 -18.34 15.94 4.49
C VAL A 418 -17.47 17.19 4.52
N ILE A 419 -16.34 17.17 5.25
CA ILE A 419 -15.37 18.28 5.28
C ILE A 419 -14.80 18.54 3.89
N SER A 420 -14.40 17.47 3.16
CA SER A 420 -13.88 17.61 1.80
C SER A 420 -14.93 18.18 0.85
N THR A 421 -16.19 17.78 1.01
CA THR A 421 -17.32 18.33 0.22
C THR A 421 -17.52 19.82 0.51
N ILE A 422 -17.48 20.22 1.78
CA ILE A 422 -17.59 21.63 2.18
C ILE A 422 -16.43 22.45 1.58
N ASP A 423 -15.19 21.95 1.68
CA ASP A 423 -14.02 22.60 1.08
C ASP A 423 -14.17 22.76 -0.43
N GLU A 424 -14.59 21.72 -1.13
CA GLU A 424 -14.79 21.76 -2.58
C GLU A 424 -15.85 22.79 -2.98
N MET A 425 -16.99 22.83 -2.28
CA MET A 425 -18.07 23.76 -2.59
C MET A 425 -17.70 25.21 -2.25
N MET A 426 -17.01 25.44 -1.12
CA MET A 426 -16.53 26.79 -0.77
C MET A 426 -15.52 27.32 -1.79
N LYS A 427 -14.54 26.50 -2.20
CA LYS A 427 -13.60 26.87 -3.26
C LYS A 427 -14.30 27.22 -4.56
N ALA A 428 -15.28 26.41 -4.95
CA ALA A 428 -16.11 26.65 -6.12
C ALA A 428 -16.87 28.00 -6.04
N ILE A 429 -17.51 28.29 -4.90
CA ILE A 429 -18.26 29.53 -4.68
C ILE A 429 -17.32 30.74 -4.70
N ASN A 430 -16.18 30.65 -4.01
CA ASN A 430 -15.16 31.70 -4.01
C ASN A 430 -14.64 31.97 -5.43
N PHE A 431 -14.29 30.91 -6.16
CA PHE A 431 -13.82 31.02 -7.54
C PHE A 431 -14.87 31.72 -8.42
N LEU A 432 -16.15 31.34 -8.34
CA LEU A 432 -17.22 32.02 -9.09
C LEU A 432 -17.34 33.50 -8.69
N ALA A 433 -17.34 33.80 -7.39
CA ALA A 433 -17.49 35.16 -6.89
C ALA A 433 -16.31 36.08 -7.28
N ASP A 434 -15.08 35.55 -7.29
CA ASP A 434 -13.87 36.26 -7.70
C ASP A 434 -13.90 36.62 -9.19
N HIS A 435 -14.57 35.81 -10.01
CA HIS A 435 -14.79 36.08 -11.43
C HIS A 435 -16.11 36.83 -11.71
N GLY A 436 -16.73 37.41 -10.68
CA GLY A 436 -17.94 38.24 -10.80
C GLY A 436 -19.25 37.46 -10.95
N VAL A 437 -19.21 36.13 -10.86
CA VAL A 437 -20.39 35.26 -10.94
C VAL A 437 -20.98 35.08 -9.55
N THR A 438 -22.06 35.81 -9.26
CA THR A 438 -22.69 35.81 -7.92
C THR A 438 -24.15 35.36 -7.92
N SER A 439 -24.67 34.87 -9.05
CA SER A 439 -26.03 34.35 -9.21
C SER A 439 -26.12 33.42 -10.42
N GLY A 440 -27.23 32.68 -10.53
CA GLY A 440 -27.50 31.74 -11.63
C GLY A 440 -27.27 30.30 -11.21
N ALA A 441 -27.65 29.35 -12.08
CA ALA A 441 -27.75 27.95 -11.68
C ALA A 441 -26.42 27.35 -11.21
N GLN A 442 -25.28 27.77 -11.77
CA GLN A 442 -23.95 27.35 -11.30
C GLN A 442 -23.67 27.73 -9.83
N VAL A 443 -24.11 28.92 -9.42
CA VAL A 443 -23.97 29.39 -8.03
C VAL A 443 -24.99 28.70 -7.15
N ASP A 444 -26.26 28.65 -7.58
CA ASP A 444 -27.35 28.02 -6.82
C ASP A 444 -27.06 26.54 -6.55
N ASN A 445 -26.60 25.80 -7.57
CA ASN A 445 -26.20 24.39 -7.43
C ASN A 445 -25.02 24.19 -6.46
N ALA A 446 -24.03 25.08 -6.47
CA ALA A 446 -22.89 25.00 -5.56
C ALA A 446 -23.31 25.32 -4.11
N VAL A 447 -24.17 26.33 -3.94
CA VAL A 447 -24.74 26.72 -2.64
C VAL A 447 -25.64 25.62 -2.11
N ASP A 448 -26.53 25.03 -2.90
CA ASP A 448 -27.41 23.94 -2.46
C ASP A 448 -26.62 22.70 -2.04
N LYS A 449 -25.55 22.37 -2.77
CA LYS A 449 -24.63 21.30 -2.36
C LYS A 449 -23.92 21.63 -1.04
N LEU A 450 -23.49 22.89 -0.86
CA LEU A 450 -22.89 23.35 0.39
C LEU A 450 -23.90 23.25 1.56
N LYS A 451 -25.15 23.67 1.37
CA LYS A 451 -26.22 23.54 2.38
C LYS A 451 -26.44 22.09 2.78
N ASN A 452 -26.55 21.19 1.80
CA ASN A 452 -26.71 19.76 2.05
C ASN A 452 -25.51 19.19 2.83
N ALA A 453 -24.29 19.58 2.45
CA ALA A 453 -23.08 19.17 3.16
C ALA A 453 -23.02 19.76 4.59
N VAL A 454 -23.49 20.99 4.79
CA VAL A 454 -23.58 21.60 6.12
C VAL A 454 -24.63 20.92 6.99
N GLN A 455 -25.77 20.53 6.43
CA GLN A 455 -26.77 19.72 7.15
C GLN A 455 -26.20 18.34 7.51
N GLU A 456 -25.56 17.65 6.57
CA GLU A 456 -24.89 16.38 6.83
C GLU A 456 -23.82 16.52 7.93
N ALA A 457 -23.06 17.63 7.94
CA ALA A 457 -22.09 17.92 8.99
C ALA A 457 -22.75 18.11 10.37
N GLN A 458 -23.90 18.78 10.44
CA GLN A 458 -24.66 18.91 11.70
C GLN A 458 -25.18 17.56 12.19
N ASP A 459 -25.73 16.74 11.30
CA ASP A 459 -26.21 15.40 11.63
C ASP A 459 -25.05 14.51 12.13
N LYS A 460 -23.88 14.60 11.47
CA LYS A 460 -22.66 13.89 11.89
C LYS A 460 -22.12 14.36 13.24
N LEU A 461 -22.23 15.65 13.56
CA LEU A 461 -21.89 16.14 14.90
C LEU A 461 -22.78 15.52 15.97
N SER A 462 -24.10 15.41 15.70
CA SER A 462 -25.03 14.74 16.62
C SER A 462 -24.69 13.26 16.80
N GLU A 463 -24.39 12.54 15.71
CA GLU A 463 -23.98 11.13 15.77
C GLU A 463 -22.70 10.94 16.59
N LEU A 464 -21.72 11.83 16.42
CA LEU A 464 -20.48 11.81 17.21
C LEU A 464 -20.75 12.09 18.69
N ASP A 465 -21.64 13.04 19.01
CA ASP A 465 -22.04 13.36 20.38
C ASP A 465 -22.70 12.15 21.06
N ASP A 466 -23.66 11.50 20.39
CA ASP A 466 -24.35 10.32 20.90
C ASP A 466 -23.36 9.16 21.15
N LYS A 467 -22.43 8.94 20.21
CA LYS A 467 -21.41 7.90 20.34
C LYS A 467 -20.44 8.18 21.49
N ILE A 468 -20.00 9.42 21.66
CA ILE A 468 -19.14 9.81 22.79
C ILE A 468 -19.88 9.59 24.11
N ILE A 469 -21.17 9.91 24.18
CA ILE A 469 -22.01 9.67 25.37
C ILE A 469 -22.10 8.17 25.66
N GLU A 470 -22.40 7.35 24.66
CA GLU A 470 -22.51 5.89 24.79
C GLU A 470 -21.21 5.26 25.32
N LEU A 471 -20.07 5.65 24.75
CA LEU A 471 -18.76 5.16 25.18
C LEU A 471 -18.46 5.59 26.62
N ASN A 472 -18.75 6.85 27.00
CA ASN A 472 -18.58 7.32 28.37
C ASN A 472 -19.49 6.57 29.36
N LEU A 473 -20.74 6.28 29.00
CA LEU A 473 -21.65 5.47 29.80
C LEU A 473 -21.13 4.04 29.96
N THR A 474 -20.52 3.47 28.91
CA THR A 474 -19.89 2.15 28.97
C THR A 474 -18.72 2.14 29.94
N VAL A 475 -17.82 3.14 29.89
CA VAL A 475 -16.74 3.29 30.88
C VAL A 475 -17.29 3.39 32.30
N LYS A 476 -18.35 4.18 32.52
CA LYS A 476 -18.99 4.31 33.84
C LYS A 476 -19.52 2.98 34.35
N LYS A 477 -20.24 2.20 33.52
CA LYS A 477 -20.78 0.88 33.87
C LYS A 477 -19.69 -0.13 34.23
N ILE A 478 -18.56 -0.09 33.53
CA ILE A 478 -17.40 -0.93 33.87
C ILE A 478 -16.83 -0.49 35.23
N ALA A 479 -16.64 0.81 35.44
CA ALA A 479 -16.08 1.35 36.68
C ALA A 479 -16.99 1.13 37.91
N THR A 480 -18.32 1.09 37.75
CA THR A 480 -19.28 0.78 38.83
C THR A 480 -19.43 -0.71 39.11
N GLY A 481 -18.81 -1.58 38.31
CA GLY A 481 -18.92 -3.03 38.44
C GLY A 481 -20.22 -3.64 37.88
N ASP A 482 -21.01 -2.86 37.13
CA ASP A 482 -22.24 -3.33 36.48
C ASP A 482 -21.95 -4.22 35.25
N ILE A 483 -20.74 -4.12 34.71
CA ILE A 483 -20.21 -4.98 33.64
C ILE A 483 -18.85 -5.50 34.10
N ALA A 484 -18.59 -6.81 33.97
CA ALA A 484 -17.28 -7.37 34.28
C ALA A 484 -16.21 -6.70 33.39
N GLU A 485 -15.08 -6.28 33.98
CA GLU A 485 -13.94 -5.63 33.30
C GLU A 485 -13.38 -6.41 32.09
N ASN A 486 -13.79 -7.67 31.92
CA ASN A 486 -13.32 -8.57 30.86
C ASN A 486 -14.51 -9.20 30.11
N SER A 487 -14.88 -8.62 28.97
CA SER A 487 -15.47 -9.43 27.90
C SER A 487 -14.41 -10.45 27.43
N PRO A 488 -14.77 -11.70 27.10
CA PRO A 488 -13.88 -12.68 26.46
C PRO A 488 -13.18 -12.18 25.19
N GLU A 489 -13.60 -11.03 24.66
CA GLU A 489 -13.13 -10.41 23.41
C GLU A 489 -12.03 -9.34 23.59
N GLY A 490 -11.59 -9.04 24.83
CA GLY A 490 -10.40 -8.21 25.06
C GLY A 490 -10.59 -6.69 24.91
N ILE A 491 -11.80 -6.17 25.16
CA ILE A 491 -12.07 -4.72 25.22
C ILE A 491 -11.62 -4.20 26.59
N THR A 492 -10.55 -3.40 26.62
CA THR A 492 -10.06 -2.75 27.86
C THR A 492 -10.59 -1.31 27.98
N ILE A 493 -10.61 -0.77 29.20
CA ILE A 493 -10.99 0.62 29.45
C ILE A 493 -10.14 1.59 28.63
N ASP A 494 -8.84 1.33 28.50
CA ASP A 494 -7.90 2.17 27.73
C ASP A 494 -8.27 2.25 26.24
N LEU A 495 -8.78 1.16 25.66
CA LEU A 495 -9.26 1.13 24.28
C LEU A 495 -10.52 1.97 24.10
N ILE A 496 -11.44 1.89 25.05
CA ILE A 496 -12.67 2.71 25.03
C ILE A 496 -12.29 4.20 25.18
N GLN A 497 -11.36 4.52 26.08
CA GLN A 497 -10.85 5.89 26.25
C GLN A 497 -10.17 6.43 24.98
N SER A 498 -9.35 5.61 24.31
CA SER A 498 -8.70 5.97 23.05
C SER A 498 -9.72 6.24 21.94
N GLU A 499 -10.78 5.42 21.85
CA GLU A 499 -11.88 5.66 20.90
C GLU A 499 -12.66 6.93 21.28
N ILE A 500 -12.93 7.20 22.56
CA ILE A 500 -13.54 8.47 23.00
C ILE A 500 -12.72 9.67 22.53
N GLN A 501 -11.41 9.66 22.78
CA GLN A 501 -10.51 10.75 22.39
C GLN A 501 -10.45 10.95 20.87
N SER A 502 -10.47 9.86 20.10
CA SER A 502 -10.56 9.91 18.65
C SER A 502 -11.86 10.59 18.19
N ASN A 503 -13.02 10.16 18.69
CA ASN A 503 -14.32 10.76 18.31
C ASN A 503 -14.42 12.23 18.77
N GLN A 504 -13.88 12.60 19.94
CA GLN A 504 -13.82 14.00 20.39
C GLN A 504 -12.98 14.86 19.45
N THR A 505 -11.85 14.34 18.98
CA THR A 505 -10.97 15.07 18.05
C THR A 505 -11.64 15.25 16.69
N SER A 506 -12.29 14.20 16.15
CA SER A 506 -13.09 14.27 14.92
C SER A 506 -14.23 15.27 15.02
N ARG A 507 -14.97 15.24 16.13
CA ARG A 507 -16.04 16.21 16.44
C ARG A 507 -15.51 17.64 16.46
N LYS A 508 -14.40 17.90 17.17
CA LYS A 508 -13.76 19.23 17.26
C LYS A 508 -13.31 19.72 15.88
N LEU A 509 -12.77 18.84 15.05
CA LEU A 509 -12.35 19.17 13.69
C LEU A 509 -13.55 19.58 12.82
N LEU A 510 -14.62 18.79 12.86
CA LEU A 510 -15.84 19.05 12.11
C LEU A 510 -16.53 20.34 12.57
N ASP A 511 -16.67 20.53 13.88
CA ASP A 511 -17.26 21.74 14.47
C ASP A 511 -16.46 23.00 14.12
N LYS A 512 -15.12 22.94 14.20
CA LYS A 512 -14.26 24.04 13.76
C LYS A 512 -14.47 24.34 12.27
N LYS A 513 -14.54 23.30 11.43
CA LYS A 513 -14.74 23.47 9.99
C LYS A 513 -16.10 24.12 9.71
N LEU A 514 -17.17 23.61 10.30
CA LEU A 514 -18.52 24.13 10.15
C LEU A 514 -18.59 25.62 10.55
N ASN A 515 -18.07 25.97 11.73
CA ASN A 515 -18.04 27.35 12.20
C ASN A 515 -17.21 28.28 11.29
N SER A 516 -16.09 27.79 10.75
CA SER A 516 -15.29 28.56 9.79
C SER A 516 -16.03 28.79 8.47
N THR A 517 -16.70 27.77 7.94
CA THR A 517 -17.47 27.83 6.70
C THR A 517 -18.64 28.78 6.82
N LEU A 518 -19.37 28.77 7.94
CA LEU A 518 -20.48 29.71 8.17
C LEU A 518 -19.99 31.16 8.15
N LYS A 519 -18.88 31.46 8.85
CA LYS A 519 -18.29 32.81 8.86
C LYS A 519 -17.80 33.25 7.48
N GLU A 520 -17.14 32.34 6.75
CA GLU A 520 -16.65 32.62 5.40
C GLU A 520 -17.81 32.89 4.43
N PHE A 521 -18.89 32.12 4.53
CA PHE A 521 -20.09 32.32 3.72
C PHE A 521 -20.84 33.62 4.06
N GLU A 522 -20.92 33.98 5.34
CA GLU A 522 -21.46 35.27 5.78
C GLU A 522 -20.65 36.44 5.21
N TYR A 523 -19.31 36.37 5.29
CA TYR A 523 -18.42 37.39 4.73
C TYR A 523 -18.60 37.53 3.21
N LEU A 524 -18.68 36.42 2.48
CA LEU A 524 -18.95 36.44 1.03
C LEU A 524 -20.27 37.15 0.72
N ASN A 525 -21.32 36.87 1.50
CA ASN A 525 -22.60 37.55 1.35
C ASN A 525 -22.52 39.06 1.57
N GLU A 526 -21.73 39.52 2.54
CA GLU A 526 -21.50 40.94 2.79
C GLU A 526 -20.76 41.61 1.62
N VAL A 527 -19.72 40.95 1.08
CA VAL A 527 -18.94 41.44 -0.06
C VAL A 527 -19.82 41.53 -1.31
N VAL A 528 -20.58 40.48 -1.60
CA VAL A 528 -21.51 40.44 -2.74
C VAL A 528 -22.58 41.52 -2.62
N ALA A 529 -23.16 41.70 -1.43
CA ALA A 529 -24.13 42.76 -1.19
C ALA A 529 -23.53 44.17 -1.37
N THR A 530 -22.28 44.37 -0.99
CA THR A 530 -21.59 45.66 -1.13
C THR A 530 -21.27 45.97 -2.59
N LYS A 531 -20.71 45.01 -3.35
CA LYS A 531 -20.45 45.17 -4.80
C LYS A 531 -21.75 45.51 -5.56
N ARG A 532 -22.88 44.87 -5.22
CA ARG A 532 -24.19 45.15 -5.84
C ARG A 532 -24.75 46.53 -5.54
N LYS A 533 -24.54 47.07 -4.33
CA LYS A 533 -24.89 48.46 -3.99
C LYS A 533 -24.10 49.47 -4.82
N VAL A 534 -22.85 49.16 -5.17
CA VAL A 534 -22.02 50.00 -6.04
C VAL A 534 -22.48 49.92 -7.51
N GLU A 535 -23.03 48.78 -7.94
CA GLU A 535 -23.49 48.55 -9.32
C GLU A 535 -24.96 48.92 -9.61
N ASN A 536 -25.73 49.44 -8.62
CA ASN A 536 -27.15 49.82 -8.78
C ASN A 536 -28.08 48.70 -9.33
N LYS A 537 -27.83 47.44 -8.97
CA LYS A 537 -28.69 46.29 -9.34
C LYS A 537 -29.43 45.74 -8.11
N GLU A 538 -30.77 45.61 -8.18
CA GLU A 538 -31.56 44.86 -7.21
C GLU A 538 -31.61 43.37 -7.61
N GLY A 539 -31.18 42.47 -6.72
CA GLY A 539 -31.18 41.02 -6.96
C GLY A 539 -31.00 40.19 -5.68
N PRO A 540 -31.39 38.90 -5.66
CA PRO A 540 -31.47 38.08 -4.44
C PRO A 540 -30.10 37.79 -3.83
N LYS A 541 -29.98 37.82 -2.49
CA LYS A 541 -28.75 37.45 -1.76
C LYS A 541 -28.37 35.99 -2.06
N LEU A 542 -27.12 35.57 -1.82
CA LEU A 542 -26.82 34.12 -1.78
C LEU A 542 -27.54 33.58 -0.55
N HIS A 543 -28.69 32.95 -0.78
CA HIS A 543 -29.53 32.47 0.31
C HIS A 543 -28.96 31.14 0.83
N PHE A 544 -28.54 31.12 2.09
CA PHE A 544 -28.28 29.89 2.84
C PHE A 544 -29.59 29.22 3.25
#